data_AF-A0A1Z5JCV2-F1
#
_entry.id   AF-A0A1Z5JCV2-F1
#
_cell.length_a   1.000
_cell.length_b   1.000
_cell.length_c   1.000
_cell.angle_alpha   90.00
_cell.angle_beta   90.00
_cell.angle_gamma   90.00
#
_symmetry.space_group_name_H-M   'P 1'
#
loop_
_entity.id
_entity.type
_entity.pdbx_description
1 polymer ?
#
loop_
_entity_poly.entity_id
_entity_poly.type
_entity_poly.pdbx_seq_one_letter_code
_entity_poly.pdbx_strand_id
1 'polypeptide(L)'
;MVCFFAIGDAFNPCHTSLHIHSKTSTRLLLAEKTTNNDPYLAQKLVFRGMDAFRNGQVDLSIQLFDQAEALKPSLTPYLWQRGLSYYYADRFAEASQQFRTDVQVNPLDVEEIVWDIGSQMRLRPNEPPNAMTLPPGKRDRRKIMAKVYNLFRGEGTEHDLALAGHQSERLSDEFYALFYLGLYCEVRGEITKASEYMKQALQTEYATSVGEKDYMTSVARVHCQLRGWV
;
A
#
# COMPACT_ATOMS: atom_id res chain seq x y z
N MET A 1 -39.55 22.34 -62.62
CA MET A 1 -40.00 21.98 -63.98
C MET A 1 -39.76 20.49 -64.14
N VAL A 2 -40.85 19.73 -64.22
CA VAL A 2 -40.92 18.27 -64.15
C VAL A 2 -40.97 17.70 -65.57
N CYS A 3 -40.30 16.58 -65.83
CA CYS A 3 -40.58 15.59 -66.90
C CYS A 3 -39.59 14.41 -66.72
N PHE A 4 -39.88 13.12 -66.91
CA PHE A 4 -41.08 12.33 -67.25
C PHE A 4 -40.64 10.84 -67.07
N PHE A 5 -41.51 9.97 -66.50
CA PHE A 5 -41.83 8.54 -66.80
C PHE A 5 -40.69 7.50 -67.10
N ALA A 6 -40.76 6.19 -66.80
CA ALA A 6 -41.82 5.19 -66.62
C ALA A 6 -41.25 3.97 -65.82
N ILE A 7 -41.96 3.33 -64.87
CA ILE A 7 -42.90 2.17 -64.94
C ILE A 7 -42.27 0.79 -65.28
N GLY A 8 -42.58 -0.19 -64.41
CA GLY A 8 -42.43 -1.65 -64.59
C GLY A 8 -42.44 -2.35 -63.22
N ASP A 9 -43.58 -2.47 -62.52
CA ASP A 9 -44.62 -3.54 -62.58
C ASP A 9 -44.24 -4.90 -61.99
N ALA A 10 -44.88 -5.25 -60.85
CA ALA A 10 -45.50 -6.55 -60.50
C ALA A 10 -45.89 -6.56 -58.99
N PHE A 11 -47.14 -6.25 -58.64
CA PHE A 11 -48.22 -7.17 -58.23
C PHE A 11 -47.85 -8.21 -57.14
N ASN A 12 -48.16 -7.99 -55.84
CA ASN A 12 -49.41 -8.27 -55.07
C ASN A 12 -49.65 -9.77 -54.71
N PRO A 13 -50.46 -10.12 -53.68
CA PRO A 13 -50.56 -9.62 -52.29
C PRO A 13 -50.78 -10.76 -51.23
N CYS A 14 -50.87 -10.36 -49.95
CA CYS A 14 -51.64 -11.02 -48.87
C CYS A 14 -51.18 -12.42 -48.37
N HIS A 15 -51.16 -12.76 -47.08
CA HIS A 15 -52.01 -12.34 -45.97
C HIS A 15 -51.38 -12.76 -44.62
N THR A 16 -51.54 -11.90 -43.60
CA THR A 16 -51.69 -12.20 -42.15
C THR A 16 -50.52 -12.78 -41.32
N SER A 17 -49.82 -11.84 -40.67
CA SER A 17 -49.69 -11.68 -39.20
C SER A 17 -49.45 -12.90 -38.32
N LEU A 18 -48.26 -12.94 -37.68
CA LEU A 18 -48.19 -13.23 -36.24
C LEU A 18 -46.99 -12.51 -35.61
N HIS A 19 -47.28 -11.72 -34.57
CA HIS A 19 -46.33 -11.11 -33.66
C HIS A 19 -45.31 -12.14 -33.14
N ILE A 20 -44.01 -11.85 -33.28
CA ILE A 20 -43.03 -12.23 -32.26
C ILE A 20 -42.19 -10.99 -31.95
N HIS A 21 -42.35 -10.55 -30.71
CA HIS A 21 -41.66 -9.43 -30.10
C HIS A 21 -40.13 -9.50 -30.26
N SER A 22 -39.59 -8.32 -30.56
CA SER A 22 -38.25 -7.85 -30.21
C SER A 22 -37.69 -8.51 -28.94
N LYS A 23 -36.54 -9.18 -29.01
CA LYS A 23 -35.74 -9.47 -27.79
C LYS A 23 -34.27 -9.89 -28.01
N THR A 24 -33.67 -9.59 -29.16
CA THR A 24 -32.32 -10.14 -29.46
C THR A 24 -31.23 -9.10 -29.69
N SER A 25 -31.53 -7.79 -29.71
CA SER A 25 -30.51 -6.76 -29.98
C SER A 25 -30.25 -5.76 -28.85
N THR A 26 -30.77 -6.01 -27.64
CA THR A 26 -30.55 -5.11 -26.49
C THR A 26 -29.93 -5.83 -25.28
N ARG A 27 -29.24 -6.95 -25.51
CA ARG A 27 -28.56 -7.72 -24.45
C ARG A 27 -27.04 -7.77 -24.57
N LEU A 28 -26.47 -6.99 -25.49
CA LEU A 28 -25.02 -6.88 -25.71
C LEU A 28 -24.43 -5.52 -25.28
N LEU A 29 -25.16 -4.74 -24.48
CA LEU A 29 -24.75 -3.43 -23.94
C LEU A 29 -25.03 -3.30 -22.44
N LEU A 30 -25.11 -4.43 -21.75
CA LEU A 30 -24.64 -4.51 -20.37
C LEU A 30 -23.44 -5.45 -20.45
N ALA A 31 -22.27 -4.90 -20.75
CA ALA A 31 -21.05 -5.50 -20.27
C ALA A 31 -21.28 -5.69 -18.78
N GLU A 32 -21.39 -6.95 -18.36
CA GLU A 32 -21.59 -7.32 -16.99
C GLU A 32 -20.51 -6.63 -16.18
N LYS A 33 -20.90 -5.55 -15.50
CA LYS A 33 -20.24 -5.07 -14.30
C LYS A 33 -20.61 -6.07 -13.19
N THR A 34 -20.38 -7.35 -13.44
CA THR A 34 -20.17 -8.34 -12.41
C THR A 34 -18.81 -8.00 -11.83
N THR A 35 -18.82 -7.09 -10.84
CA THR A 35 -17.80 -7.12 -9.80
C THR A 35 -17.85 -8.52 -9.22
N ASN A 36 -17.07 -9.42 -9.81
CA ASN A 36 -16.94 -10.79 -9.38
C ASN A 36 -16.21 -10.71 -8.04
N ASN A 37 -16.98 -10.53 -6.96
CA ASN A 37 -16.51 -10.42 -5.59
C ASN A 37 -16.05 -11.82 -5.15
N ASP A 38 -14.98 -12.31 -5.78
CA ASP A 38 -14.31 -13.55 -5.47
C ASP A 38 -13.29 -13.25 -4.34
N PRO A 39 -13.62 -13.58 -3.08
CA PRO A 39 -12.76 -13.25 -1.95
C PRO A 39 -11.45 -14.03 -1.99
N TYR A 40 -11.43 -15.20 -2.64
CA TYR A 40 -10.23 -16.01 -2.81
C TYR A 40 -9.28 -15.37 -3.81
N LEU A 41 -9.79 -14.89 -4.94
CA LEU A 41 -8.99 -14.16 -5.91
C LEU A 41 -8.42 -12.87 -5.32
N ALA A 42 -9.22 -12.08 -4.59
CA ALA A 42 -8.76 -10.86 -3.94
C ALA A 42 -7.60 -11.14 -2.96
N GLN A 43 -7.75 -12.16 -2.11
CA GLN A 43 -6.68 -12.57 -1.18
C GLN A 43 -5.42 -13.05 -1.90
N LYS A 44 -5.56 -13.79 -3.01
CA LYS A 44 -4.43 -14.23 -3.84
C LYS A 44 -3.69 -13.05 -4.45
N LEU A 45 -4.41 -12.02 -4.89
CA LEU A 45 -3.82 -10.78 -5.41
C LEU A 45 -3.04 -10.03 -4.33
N VAL A 46 -3.56 -9.95 -3.10
CA VAL A 46 -2.82 -9.39 -1.95
C VAL A 46 -1.50 -10.11 -1.74
N PHE A 47 -1.50 -11.45 -1.69
CA PHE A 47 -0.26 -12.21 -1.53
C PHE A 47 0.74 -11.98 -2.66
N ARG A 48 0.25 -11.95 -3.92
CA ARG A 48 1.10 -11.62 -5.07
C ARG A 48 1.65 -10.19 -5.01
N GLY A 49 0.88 -9.23 -4.50
CA GLY A 49 1.30 -7.85 -4.29
C GLY A 49 2.44 -7.77 -3.27
N MET A 50 2.30 -8.47 -2.14
CA MET A 50 3.37 -8.60 -1.14
C MET A 50 4.63 -9.23 -1.74
N ASP A 51 4.50 -10.30 -2.52
CA ASP A 51 5.66 -10.96 -3.16
C ASP A 51 6.31 -10.08 -4.23
N ALA A 52 5.52 -9.34 -5.03
CA ALA A 52 6.06 -8.35 -5.97
C ALA A 52 6.89 -7.29 -5.23
N PHE A 53 6.37 -6.76 -4.11
CA PHE A 53 7.10 -5.79 -3.29
C PHE A 53 8.41 -6.38 -2.76
N ARG A 54 8.39 -7.59 -2.19
CA ARG A 54 9.60 -8.27 -1.67
C ARG A 54 10.70 -8.45 -2.74
N ASN A 55 10.32 -8.50 -4.02
CA ASN A 55 11.23 -8.61 -5.16
C ASN A 55 11.63 -7.24 -5.75
N GLY A 56 11.32 -6.13 -5.06
CA GLY A 56 11.60 -4.76 -5.53
C GLY A 56 10.70 -4.28 -6.66
N GLN A 57 9.65 -5.03 -7.02
CA GLN A 57 8.72 -4.70 -8.10
C GLN A 57 7.58 -3.82 -7.55
N VAL A 58 7.92 -2.60 -7.15
CA VAL A 58 7.01 -1.69 -6.43
C VAL A 58 5.75 -1.36 -7.23
N ASP A 59 5.88 -1.00 -8.51
CA ASP A 59 4.73 -0.66 -9.35
C ASP A 59 3.77 -1.84 -9.55
N LEU A 60 4.32 -3.05 -9.73
CA LEU A 60 3.52 -4.26 -9.85
C LEU A 60 2.80 -4.58 -8.53
N SER A 61 3.48 -4.35 -7.40
CA SER A 61 2.87 -4.52 -6.08
C SER A 61 1.62 -3.64 -5.92
N ILE A 62 1.73 -2.35 -6.27
CA ILE A 62 0.60 -1.41 -6.25
C ILE A 62 -0.53 -1.91 -7.15
N GLN A 63 -0.24 -2.27 -8.40
CA GLN A 63 -1.26 -2.74 -9.34
C GLN A 63 -2.03 -3.97 -8.81
N LEU A 64 -1.33 -4.90 -8.16
CA LEU A 64 -1.94 -6.09 -7.59
C LEU A 64 -2.83 -5.78 -6.38
N PHE A 65 -2.41 -4.83 -5.52
CA PHE A 65 -3.26 -4.36 -4.42
C PHE A 65 -4.49 -3.60 -4.93
N ASP A 66 -4.34 -2.75 -5.94
CA ASP A 66 -5.44 -2.01 -6.56
C ASP A 66 -6.47 -2.96 -7.19
N GLN A 67 -6.01 -4.04 -7.84
CA GLN A 67 -6.89 -5.10 -8.34
C GLN A 67 -7.62 -5.83 -7.20
N ALA A 68 -6.93 -6.12 -6.09
CA ALA A 68 -7.55 -6.76 -4.94
C ALA A 68 -8.65 -5.87 -4.31
N GLU A 69 -8.38 -4.58 -4.16
CA GLU A 69 -9.34 -3.57 -3.70
C GLU A 69 -10.54 -3.45 -4.65
N ALA A 70 -10.32 -3.43 -5.96
CA ALA A 70 -11.39 -3.36 -6.95
C ALA A 70 -12.35 -4.57 -6.89
N LEU A 71 -11.83 -5.77 -6.56
CA LEU A 71 -12.66 -6.96 -6.34
C LEU A 71 -13.39 -6.93 -4.99
N LYS A 72 -12.70 -6.43 -3.95
CA LYS A 72 -13.23 -6.40 -2.58
C LYS A 72 -12.81 -5.09 -1.88
N PRO A 73 -13.62 -4.01 -2.03
CA PRO A 73 -13.31 -2.71 -1.42
C PRO A 73 -13.24 -2.72 0.10
N SER A 74 -13.84 -3.71 0.76
CA SER A 74 -13.72 -3.86 2.21
C SER A 74 -12.31 -4.26 2.68
N LEU A 75 -11.39 -4.55 1.75
CA LEU A 75 -9.98 -4.83 2.07
C LEU A 75 -9.18 -3.56 2.34
N THR A 76 -9.59 -2.40 1.80
CA THR A 76 -8.81 -1.15 1.86
C THR A 76 -8.17 -0.85 3.22
N PRO A 77 -8.89 -0.89 4.37
CA PRO A 77 -8.29 -0.59 5.68
C PRO A 77 -7.36 -1.69 6.24
N TYR A 78 -7.10 -2.74 5.47
CA TYR A 78 -6.22 -3.85 5.84
C TYR A 78 -5.04 -4.00 4.87
N LEU A 79 -4.83 -3.03 3.97
CA LEU A 79 -3.79 -3.06 2.93
C LEU A 79 -2.61 -2.14 3.27
N TRP A 80 -2.11 -2.18 4.51
CA TRP A 80 -0.94 -1.39 4.92
C TRP A 80 0.30 -1.62 4.05
N GLN A 81 0.47 -2.83 3.48
CA GLN A 81 1.55 -3.13 2.54
C GLN A 81 1.47 -2.32 1.24
N ARG A 82 0.26 -1.92 0.83
CA ARG A 82 0.04 -1.00 -0.29
C ARG A 82 0.54 0.40 0.07
N GLY A 83 0.35 0.83 1.32
CA GLY A 83 0.89 2.09 1.84
C GLY A 83 2.41 2.13 1.73
N LEU A 84 3.08 1.03 2.11
CA LEU A 84 4.53 0.88 1.91
C LEU A 84 4.91 0.92 0.43
N SER A 85 4.14 0.25 -0.43
CA SER A 85 4.41 0.28 -1.87
C SER A 85 4.27 1.70 -2.44
N TYR A 86 3.28 2.46 -2.00
CA TYR A 86 3.16 3.89 -2.34
C TYR A 86 4.35 4.70 -1.83
N TYR A 87 4.81 4.46 -0.60
CA TYR A 87 5.97 5.14 -0.05
C TYR A 87 7.22 4.94 -0.93
N TYR A 88 7.48 3.71 -1.35
CA TYR A 88 8.65 3.40 -2.19
C TYR A 88 8.48 3.77 -3.67
N ALA A 89 7.27 4.08 -4.11
CA ALA A 89 6.99 4.71 -5.41
C ALA A 89 7.05 6.25 -5.36
N ASP A 90 7.51 6.83 -4.23
CA ASP A 90 7.48 8.27 -3.94
C ASP A 90 6.07 8.91 -4.03
N ARG A 91 5.03 8.07 -3.92
CA ARG A 91 3.60 8.46 -3.89
C ARG A 91 3.16 8.74 -2.46
N PHE A 92 3.84 9.69 -1.81
CA PHE A 92 3.73 9.93 -0.37
C PHE A 92 2.34 10.38 0.09
N ALA A 93 1.59 11.08 -0.77
CA ALA A 93 0.23 11.48 -0.47
C ALA A 93 -0.70 10.26 -0.36
N GLU A 94 -0.61 9.32 -1.31
CA GLU A 94 -1.37 8.07 -1.26
C GLU A 94 -0.92 7.16 -0.11
N ALA A 95 0.38 7.11 0.18
CA ALA A 95 0.92 6.37 1.32
C ALA A 95 0.32 6.88 2.64
N SER A 96 0.40 8.19 2.89
CA SER A 96 -0.19 8.84 4.08
C SER A 96 -1.69 8.56 4.20
N GLN A 97 -2.43 8.65 3.10
CA GLN A 97 -3.87 8.35 3.10
C GLN A 97 -4.18 6.88 3.42
N GLN A 98 -3.39 5.94 2.89
CA GLN A 98 -3.55 4.51 3.15
C GLN A 98 -3.31 4.21 4.64
N PHE A 99 -2.18 4.65 5.21
CA PHE A 99 -1.86 4.42 6.62
C PHE A 99 -2.90 5.04 7.58
N ARG A 100 -3.40 6.24 7.26
CA ARG A 100 -4.52 6.86 8.00
C ARG A 100 -5.79 6.04 7.94
N THR A 101 -6.03 5.34 6.84
CA THR A 101 -7.19 4.45 6.68
C THR A 101 -6.99 3.18 7.53
N ASP A 102 -5.78 2.63 7.55
CA ASP A 102 -5.44 1.42 8.33
C ASP A 102 -5.54 1.67 9.85
N VAL A 103 -5.12 2.84 10.34
CA VAL A 103 -5.23 3.25 11.75
C VAL A 103 -6.69 3.28 12.25
N GLN A 104 -7.68 3.49 11.36
CA GLN A 104 -9.09 3.50 11.77
C GLN A 104 -9.57 2.14 12.31
N VAL A 105 -9.01 1.05 11.80
CA VAL A 105 -9.36 -0.32 12.24
C VAL A 105 -8.35 -0.90 13.23
N ASN A 106 -7.13 -0.36 13.27
CA ASN A 106 -6.09 -0.75 14.22
C ASN A 106 -5.42 0.47 14.90
N PRO A 107 -6.13 1.20 15.77
CA PRO A 107 -5.69 2.48 16.31
C PRO A 107 -4.53 2.39 17.32
N LEU A 108 -4.10 1.17 17.67
CA LEU A 108 -2.99 0.94 18.59
C LEU A 108 -1.69 0.61 17.88
N ASP A 109 -1.74 0.43 16.56
CA ASP A 109 -0.56 0.18 15.76
C ASP A 109 0.14 1.50 15.44
N VAL A 110 1.16 1.81 16.25
CA VAL A 110 1.92 3.04 16.04
C VAL A 110 2.81 2.97 14.81
N GLU A 111 3.02 1.78 14.23
CA GLU A 111 3.82 1.61 13.03
C GLU A 111 3.19 2.36 11.85
N GLU A 112 1.88 2.20 11.67
CA GLU A 112 1.14 2.91 10.62
C GLU A 112 1.18 4.43 10.84
N ILE A 113 1.12 4.89 12.10
CA ILE A 113 1.26 6.31 12.43
C ILE A 113 2.67 6.81 12.09
N VAL A 114 3.71 6.03 12.37
CA VAL A 114 5.10 6.37 12.04
C VAL A 114 5.30 6.46 10.53
N TRP A 115 4.72 5.54 9.76
CA TRP A 115 4.77 5.59 8.30
C TRP A 115 3.98 6.75 7.70
N ASP A 116 2.83 7.12 8.28
CA ASP A 116 2.10 8.34 7.94
C ASP A 116 2.96 9.59 8.18
N ILE A 117 3.62 9.69 9.35
CA ILE A 117 4.53 10.79 9.67
C ILE A 117 5.67 10.85 8.66
N GLY A 118 6.36 9.73 8.41
CA GLY A 118 7.46 9.66 7.46
C GLY A 118 7.03 10.05 6.04
N SER A 119 5.84 9.63 5.61
CA SER A 119 5.25 10.02 4.32
C SER A 119 5.01 11.53 4.24
N GLN A 120 4.46 12.14 5.29
CA GLN A 120 4.24 13.58 5.34
C GLN A 120 5.55 14.37 5.32
N MET A 121 6.57 13.92 6.06
CA MET A 121 7.90 14.55 6.05
C MET A 121 8.55 14.49 4.66
N ARG A 122 8.35 13.40 3.92
CA ARG A 122 8.82 13.29 2.53
C ARG A 122 8.02 14.16 1.56
N LEU A 123 6.71 14.25 1.76
CA LEU A 123 5.82 15.08 0.93
C LEU A 123 6.05 16.57 1.14
N ARG A 124 6.30 16.99 2.39
CA ARG A 124 6.50 18.40 2.80
C ARG A 124 7.64 18.52 3.82
N PRO A 125 8.91 18.48 3.38
CA PRO A 125 10.08 18.47 4.27
C PRO A 125 10.22 19.68 5.19
N ASN A 126 9.60 20.80 4.82
CA ASN A 126 9.67 22.07 5.55
C ASN A 126 8.47 22.31 6.48
N GLU A 127 7.56 21.34 6.59
CA GLU A 127 6.35 21.46 7.41
C GLU A 127 6.32 20.38 8.50
N PRO A 128 5.87 20.71 9.72
CA PRO A 128 5.67 19.69 10.74
C PRO A 128 4.56 18.71 10.30
N PRO A 129 4.74 17.40 10.51
CA PRO A 129 3.73 16.40 10.17
C PRO A 129 2.52 16.56 11.08
N ASN A 130 1.32 16.42 10.51
CA ASN A 130 0.06 16.34 11.27
C ASN A 130 -0.12 14.91 11.82
N ALA A 131 0.66 14.57 12.85
CA ALA A 131 0.72 13.22 13.40
C ALA A 131 -0.58 12.82 14.12
N MET A 132 -1.15 11.68 13.73
CA MET A 132 -2.22 11.04 14.51
C MET A 132 -1.75 10.71 15.94
N THR A 133 -2.69 10.62 16.87
CA THR A 133 -2.43 10.28 18.27
C THR A 133 -3.11 8.99 18.65
N LEU A 134 -2.44 8.20 19.50
CA LEU A 134 -3.07 7.06 20.15
C LEU A 134 -4.30 7.49 20.98
N PRO A 135 -5.30 6.60 21.16
CA PRO A 135 -6.38 6.83 22.10
C PRO A 135 -5.85 7.09 23.53
N PRO A 136 -6.48 7.98 24.33
CA PRO A 136 -5.99 8.35 25.65
C PRO A 136 -5.71 7.14 26.56
N GLY A 137 -4.52 7.13 27.17
CA GLY A 137 -4.08 6.07 28.09
C GLY A 137 -3.74 4.73 27.43
N LYS A 138 -3.79 4.63 26.10
CA LYS A 138 -3.40 3.43 25.35
C LYS A 138 -1.96 3.54 24.84
N ARG A 139 -1.38 2.38 24.55
CA ARG A 139 0.01 2.21 24.10
C ARG A 139 0.11 0.97 23.21
N ASP A 140 1.02 0.99 22.24
CA ASP A 140 1.39 -0.22 21.51
C ASP A 140 1.99 -1.25 22.48
N ARG A 141 1.70 -2.53 22.25
CA ARG A 141 2.24 -3.65 23.04
C ARG A 141 3.75 -3.85 22.83
N ARG A 142 4.27 -3.45 21.67
CA ARG A 142 5.68 -3.54 21.30
C ARG A 142 6.41 -2.37 21.94
N LYS A 143 7.17 -2.64 23.01
CA LYS A 143 7.91 -1.62 23.75
C LYS A 143 8.83 -0.80 22.85
N ILE A 144 9.50 -1.43 21.88
CA ILE A 144 10.38 -0.74 20.93
C ILE A 144 9.61 0.26 20.07
N MET A 145 8.39 -0.09 19.63
CA MET A 145 7.58 0.79 18.79
C MET A 145 7.10 2.03 19.54
N ALA A 146 6.96 1.99 20.87
CA ALA A 146 6.72 3.20 21.65
C ALA A 146 7.90 4.19 21.58
N LYS A 147 9.14 3.70 21.52
CA LYS A 147 10.33 4.55 21.34
C LYS A 147 10.41 5.13 19.93
N VAL A 148 10.11 4.30 18.92
CA VAL A 148 10.01 4.75 17.51
C VAL A 148 8.96 5.85 17.37
N TYR A 149 7.75 5.62 17.92
CA TYR A 149 6.66 6.59 17.91
C TYR A 149 7.08 7.92 18.54
N ASN A 150 7.72 7.89 19.71
CA ASN A 150 8.20 9.11 20.37
C ASN A 150 9.26 9.84 19.53
N LEU A 151 10.20 9.12 18.90
CA LEU A 151 11.22 9.72 18.04
C LEU A 151 10.60 10.48 16.86
N PHE A 152 9.68 9.86 16.13
CA PHE A 152 9.01 10.48 14.99
C PHE A 152 8.10 11.65 15.37
N ARG A 153 7.71 11.76 16.64
CA ARG A 153 6.95 12.90 17.19
C ARG A 153 7.82 14.00 17.80
N GLY A 154 9.15 13.85 17.79
CA GLY A 154 10.06 14.79 18.46
C GLY A 154 10.02 14.70 20.00
N GLU A 155 9.47 13.62 20.54
CA GLU A 155 9.33 13.32 21.97
C GLU A 155 10.38 12.31 22.45
N GLY A 156 11.38 11.99 21.61
CA GLY A 156 12.46 11.05 21.89
C GLY A 156 13.71 11.34 21.08
N THR A 157 14.82 10.70 21.44
CA THR A 157 16.10 10.86 20.74
C THR A 157 16.52 9.59 20.02
N GLU A 158 17.38 9.74 19.02
CA GLU A 158 17.98 8.60 18.32
C GLU A 158 18.80 7.72 19.26
N HIS A 159 19.49 8.33 20.23
CA HIS A 159 20.24 7.62 21.26
C HIS A 159 19.33 6.72 22.11
N ASP A 160 18.17 7.24 22.54
CA ASP A 160 17.22 6.45 23.33
C ASP A 160 16.68 5.23 22.57
N LEU A 161 16.43 5.39 21.27
CA LEU A 161 15.97 4.29 20.43
C LEU A 161 17.07 3.26 20.18
N ALA A 162 18.28 3.71 19.85
CA ALA A 162 19.44 2.83 19.66
C ALA A 162 19.75 2.01 20.92
N LEU A 163 19.77 2.67 22.08
CA LEU A 163 20.02 2.02 23.37
C LEU A 163 18.93 1.00 23.70
N ALA A 164 17.66 1.36 23.50
CA ALA A 164 16.53 0.46 23.75
C ALA A 164 16.54 -0.78 22.85
N GLY A 165 16.95 -0.64 21.59
CA GLY A 165 17.11 -1.77 20.67
C GLY A 165 18.25 -2.68 21.11
N HIS A 166 19.43 -2.11 21.32
CA HIS A 166 20.65 -2.87 21.64
C HIS A 166 20.59 -3.61 22.98
N GLN A 167 19.91 -3.05 23.98
CA GLN A 167 19.77 -3.67 25.30
C GLN A 167 18.58 -4.64 25.41
N SER A 168 17.79 -4.82 24.34
CA SER A 168 16.64 -5.70 24.38
C SER A 168 17.05 -7.17 24.33
N GLU A 169 16.41 -8.00 25.14
CA GLU A 169 16.51 -9.46 25.05
C GLU A 169 15.84 -10.02 23.78
N ARG A 170 14.99 -9.22 23.12
CA ARG A 170 14.30 -9.62 21.89
C ARG A 170 15.14 -9.19 20.69
N LEU A 171 15.66 -10.17 19.95
CA LEU A 171 16.44 -9.94 18.73
C LEU A 171 15.74 -9.00 17.73
N SER A 172 14.40 -9.06 17.64
CA SER A 172 13.63 -8.18 16.76
C SER A 172 13.77 -6.70 17.10
N ASP A 173 13.94 -6.35 18.38
CA ASP A 173 13.90 -4.95 18.81
C ASP A 173 15.13 -4.18 18.32
N GLU A 174 16.30 -4.82 18.24
CA GLU A 174 17.50 -4.22 17.64
C GLU A 174 17.30 -3.96 16.14
N PHE A 175 16.73 -4.93 15.41
CA PHE A 175 16.36 -4.76 14.00
C PHE A 175 15.43 -3.56 13.80
N TYR A 176 14.32 -3.52 14.54
CA TYR A 176 13.33 -2.44 14.41
C TYR A 176 13.89 -1.08 14.83
N ALA A 177 14.74 -1.02 15.86
CA ALA A 177 15.42 0.21 16.25
C ALA A 177 16.28 0.76 15.10
N LEU A 178 17.16 -0.07 14.56
CA LEU A 178 18.07 0.31 13.46
C LEU A 178 17.29 0.65 12.19
N PHE A 179 16.28 -0.15 11.84
CA PHE A 179 15.41 0.11 10.69
C PHE A 179 14.76 1.50 10.78
N TYR A 180 14.13 1.81 11.91
CA TYR A 180 13.44 3.09 12.09
C TYR A 180 14.38 4.28 12.30
N LEU A 181 15.57 4.09 12.85
CA LEU A 181 16.64 5.10 12.84
C LEU A 181 17.07 5.43 11.41
N GLY A 182 17.24 4.40 10.58
CA GLY A 182 17.55 4.55 9.16
C GLY A 182 16.49 5.37 8.43
N LEU A 183 15.22 5.00 8.59
CA LEU A 183 14.09 5.74 8.01
C LEU A 183 14.02 7.18 8.52
N TYR A 184 14.19 7.39 9.84
CA TYR A 184 14.14 8.72 10.46
C TYR A 184 15.25 9.65 9.94
N CYS A 185 16.46 9.12 9.79
CA CYS A 185 17.57 9.87 9.21
C CYS A 185 17.32 10.19 7.73
N GLU A 186 16.76 9.25 6.96
CA GLU A 186 16.47 9.47 5.53
C GLU A 186 15.47 10.61 5.34
N VAL A 187 14.35 10.61 6.08
CA VAL A 187 13.32 11.65 5.95
C VAL A 187 13.80 13.04 6.38
N ARG A 188 14.93 13.12 7.10
CA ARG A 188 15.61 14.36 7.51
C ARG A 188 16.76 14.76 6.59
N GLY A 189 17.04 13.97 5.54
CA GLY A 189 18.14 14.22 4.61
C GLY A 189 19.53 13.80 5.14
N GLU A 190 19.60 13.08 6.27
CA GLU A 190 20.83 12.56 6.86
C GLU A 190 21.25 11.23 6.18
N ILE A 191 21.46 11.26 4.85
CA ILE A 191 21.54 10.07 3.98
C ILE A 191 22.64 9.09 4.37
N THR A 192 23.84 9.57 4.73
CA THR A 192 24.96 8.69 5.13
C THR A 192 24.59 7.85 6.34
N LYS A 193 24.05 8.51 7.37
CA LYS A 193 23.62 7.90 8.62
C LYS A 193 22.43 6.97 8.41
N ALA A 194 21.50 7.35 7.54
CA ALA A 194 20.38 6.52 7.13
C ALA A 194 20.87 5.19 6.52
N SER A 195 21.82 5.27 5.58
CA SER A 195 22.41 4.08 4.94
C SER A 195 23.13 3.18 5.94
N GLU A 196 23.90 3.76 6.86
CA GLU A 196 24.61 3.01 7.89
C GLU A 196 23.65 2.22 8.78
N TYR A 197 22.60 2.87 9.29
CA TYR A 197 21.60 2.20 10.12
C TYR A 197 20.83 1.12 9.35
N MET A 198 20.41 1.38 8.11
CA MET A 198 19.66 0.41 7.33
C MET A 198 20.50 -0.83 6.99
N LYS A 199 21.79 -0.64 6.68
CA LYS A 199 22.74 -1.75 6.49
C LYS A 199 22.93 -2.55 7.76
N GLN A 200 23.11 -1.87 8.90
CA GLN A 200 23.25 -2.55 10.20
C GLN A 200 21.99 -3.35 10.54
N ALA A 201 20.79 -2.81 10.29
CA ALA A 201 19.54 -3.53 10.50
C ALA A 201 19.53 -4.87 9.75
N LEU A 202 19.96 -4.88 8.48
CA LEU A 202 20.05 -6.10 7.65
C LEU A 202 21.11 -7.11 8.12
N GLN A 203 22.05 -6.71 8.97
CA GLN A 203 23.08 -7.59 9.54
C GLN A 203 22.76 -8.08 10.97
N THR A 204 21.64 -7.63 11.55
CA THR A 204 21.21 -8.10 12.88
C THR A 204 20.92 -9.60 12.88
N GLU A 205 21.13 -10.26 14.02
CA GLU A 205 20.83 -11.70 14.17
C GLU A 205 19.39 -12.01 13.76
N TYR A 206 18.44 -11.14 14.12
CA TYR A 206 17.04 -11.29 13.70
C TYR A 206 16.90 -11.31 12.17
N ALA A 207 17.44 -10.32 11.47
CA ALA A 207 17.31 -10.19 10.02
C ALA A 207 17.97 -11.35 9.25
N THR A 208 19.06 -11.91 9.78
CA THR A 208 19.80 -13.01 9.15
C THR A 208 19.37 -14.40 9.62
N SER A 209 18.38 -14.52 10.50
CA SER A 209 17.89 -15.81 11.01
C SER A 209 16.36 -15.88 11.04
N VAL A 210 15.75 -15.83 12.21
CA VAL A 210 14.30 -16.02 12.44
C VAL A 210 13.45 -14.96 11.74
N GLY A 211 13.99 -13.76 11.49
CA GLY A 211 13.36 -12.65 10.81
C GLY A 211 13.65 -12.58 9.31
N GLU A 212 14.36 -13.55 8.72
CA GLU A 212 14.73 -13.51 7.29
C GLU A 212 13.51 -13.32 6.37
N LYS A 213 12.41 -14.02 6.70
CA LYS A 213 11.13 -14.00 5.97
C LYS A 213 10.13 -12.96 6.49
N ASP A 214 10.50 -12.20 7.52
CA ASP A 214 9.68 -11.10 8.02
C ASP A 214 9.48 -10.06 6.91
N TYR A 215 8.29 -9.48 6.86
CA TYR A 215 7.96 -8.52 5.82
C TYR A 215 8.80 -7.25 5.95
N MET A 216 9.06 -6.77 7.17
CA MET A 216 9.84 -5.57 7.42
C MET A 216 11.33 -5.78 7.15
N THR A 217 11.86 -6.98 7.37
CA THR A 217 13.20 -7.35 6.87
C THR A 217 13.26 -7.24 5.34
N SER A 218 12.19 -7.64 4.64
CA SER A 218 12.12 -7.47 3.19
C SER A 218 12.00 -5.99 2.79
N VAL A 219 11.25 -5.18 3.55
CA VAL A 219 11.18 -3.72 3.38
C VAL A 219 12.57 -3.10 3.49
N ALA A 220 13.36 -3.48 4.50
CA ALA A 220 14.74 -2.99 4.67
C ALA A 220 15.64 -3.36 3.47
N ARG A 221 15.49 -4.57 2.90
CA ARG A 221 16.22 -4.99 1.70
C ARG A 221 15.82 -4.16 0.48
N VAL A 222 14.52 -4.03 0.23
CA VAL A 222 13.98 -3.22 -0.87
C VAL A 222 14.39 -1.76 -0.72
N HIS A 223 14.40 -1.24 0.50
CA HIS A 223 14.89 0.11 0.79
C HIS A 223 16.33 0.29 0.33
N CYS A 224 17.25 -0.55 0.82
CA CYS A 224 18.65 -0.48 0.43
C CYS A 224 18.85 -0.63 -1.08
N GLN A 225 18.13 -1.55 -1.72
CA GLN A 225 18.19 -1.76 -3.17
C GLN A 225 17.75 -0.51 -3.94
N LEU A 226 16.58 0.05 -3.64
CA LEU A 226 16.03 1.20 -4.35
C LEU A 226 16.83 2.49 -4.12
N ARG A 227 17.55 2.58 -3.01
CA ARG A 227 18.46 3.71 -2.71
C ARG A 227 19.89 3.50 -3.18
N GLY A 228 20.20 2.35 -3.80
CA GLY A 228 21.56 2.02 -4.27
C GLY A 228 22.57 1.89 -3.14
N TRP A 229 22.12 1.45 -1.97
CA TRP A 229 22.98 1.28 -0.79
C TRP A 229 23.63 -0.11 -0.75
N VAL A 230 23.14 -1.06 -1.53
CA VAL A 230 23.68 -2.42 -1.71
C VAL A 230 23.72 -2.78 -3.19
#